data_AF-A0A3D9MGU4-F1
#
_entry.id   AF-A0A3D9MGU4-F1
#
_cell.length_a   1.000
_cell.length_b   1.000
_cell.length_c   1.000
_cell.angle_alpha   90.00
_cell.angle_beta   90.00
_cell.angle_gamma   90.00
#
_symmetry.space_group_name_H-M   'P 1'
#
loop_
_entity.id
_entity.type
_entity.pdbx_description
1 polymer ?
#
loop_
_entity_poly.entity_id
_entity_poly.type
_entity_poly.pdbx_seq_one_letter_code
_entity_poly.pdbx_strand_id
1 'polypeptide(L)'
;MPRPRLPLNELVKDFRDAREVNNVRQLKDKRDHIGVWHDEKANTLKITFREPLKKGGFQVFDVSDWLARPYLAIPFAKAIFSRFDERQPTTRYEAKQAVSAFFLFLPRYEQTRTTSVVYLNDIAQECIDDYLEYVDTRKAPAGTPLQLTTISNIRGPLRTVFLQLRSFEYEGYSLPSELDFPTLGMRGRKQSIQHVAPLDDITTIRVVIASIGEVEQIALSKPIHGFPVDDKGRILADLQLDEMLRRLDGLAKVEAKPLSMRDIVPFVLLLGLASSFNASTLVGAPQTAIHKSHPLYGLKRWQIQVTKYKAKHRVQKRSFAVEQYTWVNPVFLLAATEVYTRALRNLVAPEAANLLFLAVHRDGPSSLHTVDDGTKNAFDNALSKFCRDHDIQPFTLQRLRPTSSDVVHSITDGDVTAQHAALQHSRDDRNLAAETYTHVDAIWRDTERLAQAMLWRETYIKSRGKVDPRVAQGDVKRALRAATPGFACIDIFDSPYPGQQKGHPCTAYCMCPSCPMGAADVFDDVSVARLLQVEQKLIECKPIMHEERWMSDYKPQLEELRSTWFPLIRASVLKRAQAQSLPDIPDIE
;
A
#
# COMPACT_ATOMS: atom_id res chain seq x y z
N MET A 1 -39.07 -11.38 41.58
CA MET A 1 -39.69 -11.77 40.29
C MET A 1 -38.59 -12.24 39.35
N PRO A 2 -38.71 -13.42 38.68
CA PRO A 2 -37.73 -13.82 37.68
C PRO A 2 -37.97 -12.97 36.43
N ARG A 3 -36.95 -12.22 35.97
CA ARG A 3 -37.00 -11.49 34.70
C ARG A 3 -36.95 -12.48 33.53
N PRO A 4 -37.65 -12.24 32.42
CA PRO A 4 -37.61 -13.14 31.28
C PRO A 4 -36.20 -13.13 30.69
N ARG A 5 -35.64 -14.33 30.50
CA ARG A 5 -34.44 -14.53 29.68
C ARG A 5 -34.84 -14.26 28.23
N LEU A 6 -34.40 -13.14 27.67
CA LEU A 6 -34.44 -12.96 26.22
C LEU A 6 -33.53 -14.01 25.57
N PRO A 7 -33.99 -14.72 24.52
CA PRO A 7 -33.17 -15.72 23.86
C PRO A 7 -31.99 -15.04 23.15
N LEU A 8 -30.79 -15.59 23.34
CA LEU A 8 -29.51 -15.11 22.80
C LEU A 8 -29.51 -14.89 21.28
N ASN A 9 -30.48 -15.47 20.57
CA ASN A 9 -30.60 -15.46 19.11
C ASN A 9 -31.28 -14.17 18.58
N GLU A 10 -32.04 -13.44 19.39
CA GLU A 10 -32.63 -12.15 18.99
C GLU A 10 -31.59 -11.01 19.05
N LEU A 11 -30.61 -11.10 19.96
CA LEU A 11 -29.49 -10.15 20.10
C LEU A 11 -28.55 -10.09 18.89
N VAL A 12 -28.52 -11.11 18.03
CA VAL A 12 -27.67 -11.16 16.82
C VAL A 12 -28.39 -10.53 15.62
N LYS A 13 -29.73 -10.49 15.63
CA LYS A 13 -30.53 -9.83 14.59
C LYS A 13 -30.38 -8.31 14.65
N ASP A 14 -30.33 -7.73 15.85
CA ASP A 14 -30.10 -6.30 16.06
C ASP A 14 -28.75 -5.80 15.52
N PHE A 15 -27.72 -6.65 15.43
CA PHE A 15 -26.43 -6.28 14.82
C PHE A 15 -26.48 -6.19 13.28
N ARG A 16 -27.45 -6.83 12.63
CA ARG A 16 -27.67 -6.76 11.18
C ARG A 16 -28.71 -5.71 10.81
N ASP A 17 -29.79 -5.61 11.58
CA ASP A 17 -30.89 -4.69 11.33
C ASP A 17 -30.55 -3.23 11.74
N ALA A 18 -29.53 -3.02 12.59
CA ALA A 18 -28.98 -1.69 12.87
C ALA A 18 -28.23 -1.04 11.68
N ARG A 19 -28.03 -1.74 10.56
CA ARG A 19 -27.60 -1.09 9.30
C ARG A 19 -28.72 -0.29 8.62
N GLU A 20 -29.99 -0.52 8.98
CA GLU A 20 -31.15 0.10 8.33
C GLU A 20 -31.80 1.25 9.11
N VAL A 21 -31.25 1.68 10.24
CA VAL A 21 -31.83 2.80 11.02
C VAL A 21 -30.85 3.97 11.14
N ASN A 22 -30.33 4.44 10.00
CA ASN A 22 -29.82 5.82 9.90
C ASN A 22 -31.00 6.78 9.71
N ASN A 23 -31.84 6.90 10.75
CA ASN A 23 -32.89 7.92 10.79
C ASN A 23 -32.26 9.29 11.07
N VAL A 24 -31.80 9.96 10.01
CA VAL A 24 -31.56 11.41 10.00
C VAL A 24 -32.91 12.12 10.09
N ARG A 25 -33.53 12.14 11.28
CA ARG A 25 -34.62 13.08 11.55
C ARG A 25 -34.03 14.47 11.64
N GLN A 26 -34.36 15.31 10.66
CA GLN A 26 -34.10 16.75 10.69
C GLN A 26 -34.78 17.36 11.92
N LEU A 27 -34.05 17.52 13.01
CA LEU A 27 -34.45 18.36 14.13
C LEU A 27 -34.34 19.83 13.69
N LYS A 28 -35.45 20.55 13.80
CA LYS A 28 -35.69 21.87 13.19
C LYS A 28 -35.14 23.08 13.99
N ASP A 29 -34.49 22.89 15.14
CA ASP A 29 -33.84 23.97 15.90
C ASP A 29 -32.37 23.64 16.17
N LYS A 30 -31.46 24.36 15.52
CA LYS A 30 -30.11 23.87 15.18
C LYS A 30 -28.92 24.60 15.84
N ARG A 31 -29.08 25.28 16.98
CA ARG A 31 -27.95 26.00 17.61
C ARG A 31 -27.51 25.51 19.00
N ASP A 32 -28.35 24.80 19.75
CA ASP A 32 -28.12 24.64 21.21
C ASP A 32 -27.73 23.24 21.71
N HIS A 33 -27.39 22.28 20.82
CA HIS A 33 -27.27 20.87 21.25
C HIS A 33 -25.97 20.15 20.86
N ILE A 34 -24.83 20.85 20.77
CA ILE A 34 -23.53 20.17 20.66
C ILE A 34 -23.06 19.79 22.07
N GLY A 35 -22.78 18.51 22.30
CA GLY A 35 -22.39 18.01 23.61
C GLY A 35 -23.11 16.72 24.02
N VAL A 36 -23.14 16.47 25.33
CA VAL A 36 -23.88 15.36 25.92
C VAL A 36 -25.17 15.89 26.50
N TRP A 37 -26.28 15.24 26.17
CA TRP A 37 -27.62 15.62 26.62
C TRP A 37 -28.29 14.46 27.34
N HIS A 38 -28.71 14.71 28.58
CA HIS A 38 -29.41 13.76 29.43
C HIS A 38 -30.77 14.36 29.82
N ASP A 39 -31.85 13.69 29.48
CA ASP A 39 -33.20 14.03 29.93
C ASP A 39 -33.71 12.91 30.84
N GLU A 40 -33.74 13.20 32.13
CA GLU A 40 -34.19 12.30 33.19
C GLU A 40 -35.66 11.91 33.03
N LYS A 41 -36.52 12.83 32.56
CA LYS A 41 -37.95 12.57 32.41
C LYS A 41 -38.23 11.65 31.24
N ALA A 42 -37.51 11.84 30.14
CA ALA A 42 -37.62 10.99 28.96
C ALA A 42 -36.79 9.70 29.07
N ASN A 43 -35.93 9.58 30.09
CA ASN A 43 -34.91 8.53 30.23
C ASN A 43 -34.06 8.39 28.96
N THR A 44 -33.55 9.52 28.46
CA THR A 44 -32.75 9.55 27.23
C THR A 44 -31.38 10.17 27.43
N LEU A 45 -30.36 9.58 26.80
CA LEU A 45 -28.99 10.06 26.80
C LEU A 45 -28.46 10.09 25.37
N LYS A 46 -28.00 11.26 24.92
CA LYS A 46 -27.51 11.48 23.56
C LYS A 46 -26.15 12.18 23.55
N ILE A 47 -25.33 11.82 22.57
CA ILE A 47 -24.06 12.50 22.28
C ILE A 47 -24.17 13.11 20.88
N THR A 48 -23.99 14.43 20.79
CA THR A 48 -24.11 15.15 19.53
C THR A 48 -22.79 15.82 19.17
N PHE A 49 -22.26 15.45 18.02
CA PHE A 49 -21.03 15.99 17.46
C PHE A 49 -21.31 16.89 16.26
N ARG A 50 -20.42 17.86 16.02
CA ARG A 50 -20.40 18.60 14.76
C ARG A 50 -19.76 17.74 13.66
N GLU A 51 -20.36 17.71 12.46
CA GLU A 51 -19.73 17.03 11.32
C GLU A 51 -18.73 17.96 10.63
N PRO A 52 -17.43 17.58 10.56
CA PRO A 52 -16.42 18.44 9.96
C PRO A 52 -16.56 18.58 8.44
N LEU A 53 -17.23 17.64 7.77
CA LEU A 53 -17.35 17.58 6.31
C LEU A 53 -18.67 18.13 5.77
N LYS A 54 -19.68 18.35 6.62
CA LYS A 54 -21.01 18.81 6.21
C LYS A 54 -21.35 20.10 6.96
N LYS A 55 -21.41 21.23 6.25
CA LYS A 55 -21.72 22.53 6.86
C LYS A 55 -23.12 22.47 7.50
N GLY A 56 -23.19 22.54 8.83
CA GLY A 56 -24.45 22.40 9.59
C GLY A 56 -24.96 20.96 9.74
N GLY A 57 -24.10 19.97 9.46
CA GLY A 57 -24.33 18.55 9.74
C GLY A 57 -23.98 18.19 11.19
N PHE A 58 -24.71 17.24 11.74
CA PHE A 58 -24.54 16.74 13.10
C PHE A 58 -24.58 15.23 13.08
N GLN A 59 -23.71 14.61 13.88
CA GLN A 59 -23.75 13.18 14.16
C GLN A 59 -24.28 12.99 15.58
N VAL A 60 -25.42 12.30 15.70
CA VAL A 60 -26.08 12.05 16.98
C VAL A 60 -26.02 10.58 17.30
N PHE A 61 -25.53 10.24 18.48
CA PHE A 61 -25.60 8.89 19.03
C PHE A 61 -26.64 8.85 20.14
N ASP A 62 -27.62 7.98 19.99
CA ASP A 62 -28.48 7.55 21.10
C ASP A 62 -27.73 6.47 21.89
N VAL A 63 -27.53 6.75 23.17
CA VAL A 63 -26.84 5.88 24.13
C VAL A 63 -27.70 5.68 25.39
N SER A 64 -29.02 5.82 25.24
CA SER A 64 -29.99 5.68 26.33
C SER A 64 -29.99 4.27 26.93
N ASP A 65 -29.51 3.27 26.19
CA ASP A 65 -29.27 1.90 26.67
C ASP A 65 -28.26 1.85 27.84
N TRP A 66 -27.38 2.84 27.96
CA TRP A 66 -26.41 2.92 29.06
C TRP A 66 -27.05 3.39 30.38
N LEU A 67 -28.21 4.04 30.33
CA LEU A 67 -28.90 4.61 31.50
C LEU A 67 -29.41 3.56 32.49
N ALA A 68 -29.26 2.26 32.20
CA ALA A 68 -29.34 1.23 33.23
C ALA A 68 -28.33 1.47 34.38
N ARG A 69 -27.28 2.29 34.14
CA ARG A 69 -26.26 2.72 35.12
C ARG A 69 -25.95 4.22 34.94
N PRO A 70 -26.82 5.14 35.42
CA PRO A 70 -26.72 6.57 35.09
C PRO A 70 -25.41 7.21 35.57
N TYR A 71 -24.93 6.83 36.76
CA TYR A 71 -23.67 7.32 37.34
C TYR A 71 -22.40 6.88 36.58
N LEU A 72 -22.52 5.90 35.68
CA LEU A 72 -21.46 5.55 34.71
C LEU A 72 -21.76 6.12 33.32
N ALA A 73 -23.00 6.03 32.86
CA ALA A 73 -23.40 6.40 31.51
C ALA A 73 -23.03 7.85 31.16
N ILE A 74 -23.33 8.78 32.08
CA ILE A 74 -23.10 10.21 31.90
C ILE A 74 -21.59 10.53 31.79
N PRO A 75 -20.71 10.13 32.74
CA PRO A 75 -19.29 10.40 32.61
C PRO A 75 -18.65 9.72 31.38
N PHE A 76 -19.07 8.50 31.01
CA PHE A 76 -18.59 7.86 29.79
C PHE A 76 -19.00 8.61 28.52
N ALA A 77 -20.25 9.09 28.44
CA ALA A 77 -20.72 9.91 27.33
C ALA A 77 -19.92 11.23 27.24
N LYS A 78 -19.65 11.88 28.38
CA LYS A 78 -18.81 13.10 28.45
C LYS A 78 -17.38 12.83 28.01
N ALA A 79 -16.80 11.71 28.41
CA ALA A 79 -15.46 11.30 28.00
C ALA A 79 -15.36 11.01 26.50
N ILE A 80 -16.35 10.33 25.92
CA ILE A 80 -16.45 10.16 24.46
C ILE A 80 -16.53 11.51 23.76
N PHE A 81 -17.43 12.40 24.19
CA PHE A 81 -17.59 13.72 23.57
C PHE A 81 -16.28 14.52 23.62
N SER A 82 -15.72 14.72 24.82
CA SER A 82 -14.50 15.50 25.05
C SER A 82 -13.31 14.97 24.24
N ARG A 83 -13.16 13.64 24.13
CA ARG A 83 -11.99 13.05 23.47
C ARG A 83 -12.14 12.91 21.95
N PHE A 84 -13.37 12.74 21.45
CA PHE A 84 -13.62 12.40 20.07
C PHE A 84 -14.34 13.49 19.25
N ASP A 85 -14.58 14.68 19.82
CA ASP A 85 -15.25 15.78 19.12
C ASP A 85 -14.53 16.19 17.84
N GLU A 86 -13.20 16.27 17.85
CA GLU A 86 -12.42 16.61 16.63
C GLU A 86 -12.15 15.40 15.73
N ARG A 87 -12.61 14.20 16.09
CA ARG A 87 -12.35 12.95 15.35
C ARG A 87 -13.36 12.75 14.22
N GLN A 88 -13.03 11.85 13.30
CA GLN A 88 -13.90 11.52 12.17
C GLN A 88 -15.12 10.70 12.64
N PRO A 89 -16.26 10.78 11.94
CA PRO A 89 -17.50 10.07 12.31
C PRO A 89 -17.33 8.56 12.58
N THR A 90 -16.49 7.89 11.80
CA THR A 90 -16.22 6.45 11.97
C THR A 90 -15.48 6.16 13.28
N THR A 91 -14.52 6.99 13.66
CA THR A 91 -13.75 6.81 14.91
C THR A 91 -14.61 7.12 16.14
N ARG A 92 -15.53 8.09 16.03
CA ARG A 92 -16.53 8.36 17.07
C ARG A 92 -17.48 7.17 17.26
N TYR A 93 -17.92 6.57 16.14
CA TYR A 93 -18.76 5.37 16.16
C TYR A 93 -18.04 4.17 16.78
N GLU A 94 -16.77 3.94 16.44
CA GLU A 94 -15.94 2.89 17.05
C GLU A 94 -15.83 3.07 18.58
N ALA A 95 -15.64 4.31 19.05
CA ALA A 95 -15.63 4.61 20.48
C ALA A 95 -16.98 4.31 21.15
N LYS A 96 -18.10 4.71 20.53
CA LYS A 96 -19.46 4.38 21.01
C LYS A 96 -19.66 2.87 21.11
N GLN A 97 -19.26 2.12 20.09
CA GLN A 97 -19.38 0.67 20.05
C GLN A 97 -18.53 -0.02 21.12
N ALA A 98 -17.29 0.45 21.31
CA ALA A 98 -16.39 -0.06 22.34
C ALA A 98 -16.95 0.14 23.76
N VAL A 99 -17.53 1.32 24.04
CA VAL A 99 -18.18 1.59 25.33
C VAL A 99 -19.48 0.79 25.48
N SER A 100 -20.29 0.68 24.42
CA SER A 100 -21.51 -0.14 24.45
C SER A 100 -21.18 -1.61 24.79
N ALA A 101 -20.10 -2.15 24.22
CA ALA A 101 -19.64 -3.51 24.52
C ALA A 101 -19.23 -3.68 26.00
N PHE A 102 -18.63 -2.65 26.61
CA PHE A 102 -18.31 -2.63 28.03
C PHE A 102 -19.57 -2.60 28.91
N PHE A 103 -20.54 -1.73 28.61
CA PHE A 103 -21.81 -1.69 29.35
C PHE A 103 -22.61 -3.00 29.25
N LEU A 104 -22.57 -3.67 28.10
CA LEU A 104 -23.17 -5.00 27.92
C LEU A 104 -22.44 -6.10 28.72
N PHE A 105 -21.15 -5.91 29.00
CA PHE A 105 -20.36 -6.85 29.79
C PHE A 105 -20.64 -6.70 31.30
N LEU A 106 -20.87 -5.48 31.81
CA LEU A 106 -21.01 -5.23 33.24
C LEU A 106 -22.01 -6.16 33.96
N PRO A 107 -23.24 -6.43 33.48
CA PRO A 107 -24.15 -7.36 34.15
C PRO A 107 -23.58 -8.77 34.34
N ARG A 108 -22.75 -9.25 33.41
CA ARG A 108 -22.09 -10.56 33.52
C ARG A 108 -21.00 -10.54 34.57
N TYR A 109 -20.21 -9.46 34.64
CA TYR A 109 -19.19 -9.28 35.66
C TYR A 109 -19.80 -9.33 37.06
N GLU A 110 -20.88 -8.58 37.30
CA GLU A 110 -21.56 -8.53 38.59
C GLU A 110 -22.15 -9.88 39.00
N GLN A 111 -22.70 -10.64 38.04
CA GLN A 111 -23.19 -11.99 38.29
C GLN A 111 -22.06 -12.96 38.68
N THR A 112 -20.87 -12.78 38.10
CA THR A 112 -19.74 -13.70 38.31
C THR A 112 -18.97 -13.37 39.59
N ARG A 113 -18.78 -12.09 39.89
CA ARG A 113 -17.98 -11.61 41.03
C ARG A 113 -18.81 -11.24 42.26
N THR A 114 -20.13 -11.17 42.14
CA THR A 114 -21.04 -10.74 43.22
C THR A 114 -20.78 -9.31 43.72
N THR A 115 -20.11 -8.49 42.90
CA THR A 115 -19.79 -7.08 43.17
C THR A 115 -20.64 -6.21 42.24
N SER A 116 -21.28 -5.17 42.75
CA SER A 116 -22.04 -4.21 41.95
C SER A 116 -21.14 -3.09 41.45
N VAL A 117 -21.29 -2.67 40.20
CA VAL A 117 -20.51 -1.57 39.58
C VAL A 117 -21.45 -0.41 39.25
N VAL A 118 -21.65 0.49 40.21
CA VAL A 118 -22.62 1.59 40.10
C VAL A 118 -21.94 2.91 39.76
N TYR A 119 -20.77 3.16 40.35
CA TYR A 119 -20.00 4.39 40.25
C TYR A 119 -18.63 4.18 39.60
N LEU A 120 -17.93 5.26 39.24
CA LEU A 120 -16.60 5.19 38.61
C LEU A 120 -15.56 4.50 39.49
N ASN A 121 -15.61 4.70 40.81
CA ASN A 121 -14.72 4.08 41.79
C ASN A 121 -15.00 2.60 42.05
N ASP A 122 -16.15 2.08 41.62
CA ASP A 122 -16.47 0.64 41.71
C ASP A 122 -15.78 -0.16 40.59
N ILE A 123 -15.24 0.51 39.57
CA ILE A 123 -14.49 -0.16 38.50
C ILE A 123 -13.11 -0.53 39.03
N ALA A 124 -12.95 -1.79 39.42
CA ALA A 124 -11.69 -2.36 39.88
C ALA A 124 -10.85 -2.95 38.73
N GLN A 125 -9.58 -3.28 39.00
CA GLN A 125 -8.67 -3.84 37.99
C GLN A 125 -9.20 -5.17 37.43
N GLU A 126 -9.79 -5.99 38.30
CA GLU A 126 -10.40 -7.27 37.97
C GLU A 126 -11.56 -7.11 36.97
N CYS A 127 -12.29 -5.99 37.02
CA CYS A 127 -13.34 -5.69 36.05
C CYS A 127 -12.75 -5.42 34.66
N ILE A 128 -11.58 -4.78 34.58
CA ILE A 128 -10.88 -4.54 33.31
C ILE A 128 -10.33 -5.86 32.78
N ASP A 129 -9.68 -6.65 33.63
CA ASP A 129 -9.07 -7.92 33.24
C ASP A 129 -10.12 -8.92 32.73
N ASP A 130 -11.23 -9.07 33.45
CA ASP A 130 -12.36 -9.93 33.05
C ASP A 130 -13.01 -9.42 31.73
N TYR A 131 -13.10 -8.10 31.54
CA TYR A 131 -13.59 -7.54 30.27
C TYR A 131 -12.65 -7.87 29.11
N LEU A 132 -11.34 -7.75 29.33
CA LEU A 132 -10.34 -8.05 28.32
C LEU A 132 -10.41 -9.53 27.93
N GLU A 133 -10.50 -10.44 28.90
CA GLU A 133 -10.71 -11.87 28.64
C GLU A 133 -12.02 -12.13 27.87
N TYR A 134 -13.10 -11.47 28.27
CA TYR A 134 -14.39 -11.56 27.58
C TYR A 134 -14.30 -11.15 26.10
N VAL A 135 -13.55 -10.10 25.78
CA VAL A 135 -13.34 -9.66 24.39
C VAL A 135 -12.46 -10.65 23.61
N ASP A 136 -11.41 -11.18 24.22
CA ASP A 136 -10.47 -12.11 23.56
C ASP A 136 -11.11 -13.48 23.26
N THR A 137 -12.03 -13.92 24.12
CA THR A 137 -12.73 -15.22 23.96
C THR A 137 -13.99 -15.12 23.09
N ARG A 138 -14.36 -13.91 22.66
CA ARG A 138 -15.58 -13.68 21.89
C ARG A 138 -15.46 -14.28 20.48
N LYS A 139 -16.57 -14.87 20.03
CA LYS A 139 -16.71 -15.45 18.70
C LYS A 139 -17.62 -14.59 17.82
N ALA A 140 -17.31 -14.52 16.53
CA ALA A 140 -18.19 -14.00 15.51
C ALA A 140 -19.47 -14.87 15.41
N PRO A 141 -20.55 -14.39 14.78
CA PRO A 141 -21.79 -15.16 14.62
C PRO A 141 -21.61 -16.53 13.96
N ALA A 142 -20.58 -16.69 13.13
CA ALA A 142 -20.20 -17.95 12.49
C ALA A 142 -19.47 -18.93 13.44
N GLY A 143 -19.33 -18.60 14.73
CA GLY A 143 -18.63 -19.43 15.73
C GLY A 143 -17.10 -19.33 15.69
N THR A 144 -16.53 -18.56 14.77
CA THR A 144 -15.09 -18.32 14.67
C THR A 144 -14.61 -17.28 15.68
N PRO A 145 -13.38 -17.38 16.23
CA PRO A 145 -12.82 -16.32 17.07
C PRO A 145 -12.81 -14.96 16.36
N LEU A 146 -12.99 -13.86 17.09
CA LEU A 146 -12.85 -12.53 16.51
C LEU A 146 -11.42 -12.32 15.97
N GLN A 147 -11.32 -11.62 14.83
CA GLN A 147 -10.03 -11.22 14.29
C GLN A 147 -9.34 -10.22 15.23
N LEU A 148 -8.01 -10.27 15.27
CA LEU A 148 -7.19 -9.39 16.13
C LEU A 148 -7.42 -7.90 15.84
N THR A 149 -7.69 -7.54 14.59
CA THR A 149 -8.06 -6.18 14.19
C THR A 149 -9.38 -5.76 14.83
N THR A 150 -10.38 -6.63 14.86
CA THR A 150 -11.66 -6.39 15.54
C THR A 150 -11.48 -6.23 17.04
N ILE A 151 -10.68 -7.09 17.68
CA ILE A 151 -10.34 -7.01 19.11
C ILE A 151 -9.65 -5.67 19.41
N SER A 152 -8.68 -5.27 18.59
CA SER A 152 -7.97 -4.00 18.72
C SER A 152 -8.91 -2.79 18.58
N ASN A 153 -9.84 -2.83 17.62
CA ASN A 153 -10.84 -1.79 17.41
C ASN A 153 -11.85 -1.67 18.56
N ILE A 154 -12.01 -2.70 19.39
CA ILE A 154 -12.83 -2.65 20.61
C ILE A 154 -11.99 -2.14 21.79
N ARG A 155 -10.79 -2.69 22.00
CA ARG A 155 -9.93 -2.35 23.16
C ARG A 155 -9.36 -0.95 23.09
N GLY A 156 -8.86 -0.52 21.93
CA GLY A 156 -8.15 0.74 21.74
C GLY A 156 -9.00 1.99 22.06
N PRO A 157 -10.20 2.14 21.45
CA PRO A 157 -11.08 3.24 21.78
C PRO A 157 -11.53 3.24 23.24
N LEU A 158 -11.87 2.07 23.80
CA LEU A 158 -12.26 1.97 25.21
C LEU A 158 -11.15 2.43 26.15
N ARG A 159 -9.92 1.95 25.95
CA ARG A 159 -8.74 2.41 26.69
C ARG A 159 -8.61 3.94 26.65
N THR A 160 -8.81 4.52 25.48
CA THR A 160 -8.74 5.97 25.29
C THR A 160 -9.84 6.70 26.09
N VAL A 161 -11.05 6.14 26.15
CA VAL A 161 -12.13 6.65 27.00
C VAL A 161 -11.77 6.54 28.48
N PHE A 162 -11.23 5.41 28.94
CA PHE A 162 -10.78 5.24 30.33
C PHE A 162 -9.68 6.23 30.74
N LEU A 163 -8.71 6.48 29.86
CA LEU A 163 -7.69 7.51 30.10
C LEU A 163 -8.31 8.90 30.22
N GLN A 164 -9.32 9.21 29.41
CA GLN A 164 -10.06 10.46 29.50
C GLN A 164 -10.92 10.53 30.78
N LEU A 165 -11.48 9.41 31.24
CA LEU A 165 -12.25 9.33 32.49
C LEU A 165 -11.41 9.68 33.72
N ARG A 166 -10.10 9.45 33.71
CA ARG A 166 -9.21 9.86 34.83
C ARG A 166 -9.15 11.37 35.04
N SER A 167 -9.45 12.17 34.01
CA SER A 167 -9.52 13.62 34.16
C SER A 167 -10.89 14.13 34.59
N PHE A 168 -11.87 13.23 34.79
CA PHE A 168 -13.21 13.59 35.23
C PHE A 168 -13.46 13.16 36.67
N GLU A 169 -14.06 14.06 37.43
CA GLU A 169 -14.77 13.76 38.67
C GLU A 169 -16.27 13.93 38.39
N TYR A 170 -17.08 12.97 38.80
CA TYR A 170 -18.53 13.02 38.61
C TYR A 170 -19.22 12.71 39.95
N GLU A 171 -19.88 13.72 40.51
CA GLU A 171 -20.59 13.61 41.79
C GLU A 171 -19.72 13.10 42.96
N GLY A 172 -18.44 13.50 43.00
CA GLY A 172 -17.50 13.08 44.04
C GLY A 172 -16.84 11.73 43.79
N TYR A 173 -17.20 11.03 42.71
CA TYR A 173 -16.60 9.77 42.30
C TYR A 173 -15.62 9.98 41.16
N SER A 174 -14.44 9.39 41.28
CA SER A 174 -13.41 9.39 40.25
C SER A 174 -12.96 7.96 39.96
N LEU A 175 -12.43 7.76 38.76
CA LEU A 175 -11.85 6.49 38.38
C LEU A 175 -10.56 6.26 39.19
N PRO A 176 -10.34 5.07 39.81
CA PRO A 176 -9.14 4.81 40.59
C PRO A 176 -7.87 5.00 39.76
N SER A 177 -6.89 5.74 40.31
CA SER A 177 -5.65 6.09 39.60
C SER A 177 -4.76 4.89 39.28
N GLU A 178 -4.89 3.83 40.10
CA GLU A 178 -4.11 2.59 40.06
C GLU A 178 -4.56 1.61 38.96
N LEU A 179 -5.73 1.82 38.35
CA LEU A 179 -6.16 0.96 37.26
C LEU A 179 -5.12 0.97 36.14
N ASP A 180 -4.78 -0.19 35.61
CA ASP A 180 -4.02 -0.33 34.38
C ASP A 180 -4.93 -0.90 33.29
N PHE A 181 -4.97 -0.18 32.17
CA PHE A 181 -5.58 -0.71 30.95
C PHE A 181 -4.43 -1.07 30.02
N PRO A 182 -4.00 -2.35 30.02
CA PRO A 182 -2.75 -2.74 29.41
C PRO A 182 -2.70 -2.28 27.95
N THR A 183 -1.55 -1.73 27.56
CA THR A 183 -1.26 -1.58 26.13
C THR A 183 -1.34 -2.96 25.50
N LEU A 184 -2.05 -3.10 24.37
CA LEU A 184 -1.95 -4.29 23.54
C LEU A 184 -0.45 -4.54 23.31
N GLY A 185 0.09 -5.59 23.94
CA GLY A 185 1.48 -5.98 23.80
C GLY A 185 1.73 -6.33 22.34
N MET A 186 2.19 -5.36 21.55
CA MET A 186 2.58 -5.53 20.16
C MET A 186 3.98 -6.19 20.05
N ARG A 187 4.36 -7.07 20.98
CA ARG A 187 5.56 -7.90 20.84
C ARG A 187 5.12 -9.29 20.41
N GLY A 188 5.35 -9.60 19.12
CA GLY A 188 5.18 -10.94 18.54
C GLY A 188 3.97 -11.16 17.63
N ARG A 189 2.95 -10.28 17.62
CA ARG A 189 1.69 -10.50 16.85
C ARG A 189 1.47 -9.60 15.63
N LYS A 190 2.40 -8.70 15.28
CA LYS A 190 2.30 -7.86 14.07
C LYS A 190 2.28 -8.65 12.76
N GLN A 191 2.81 -9.88 12.73
CA GLN A 191 2.75 -10.77 11.57
C GLN A 191 1.32 -11.16 11.14
N SER A 192 0.30 -10.91 11.99
CA SER A 192 -1.07 -11.35 11.76
C SER A 192 -2.04 -10.23 11.32
N ILE A 193 -1.57 -8.98 11.16
CA ILE A 193 -2.37 -7.97 10.48
C ILE A 193 -2.37 -8.37 9.00
N GLN A 194 -3.38 -9.14 8.59
CA GLN A 194 -3.62 -9.46 7.19
C GLN A 194 -3.91 -8.14 6.45
N HIS A 195 -2.87 -7.55 5.89
CA HIS A 195 -3.02 -6.48 4.92
C HIS A 195 -3.67 -7.06 3.67
N VAL A 196 -4.50 -6.24 3.02
CA VAL A 196 -5.18 -6.63 1.79
C VAL A 196 -4.10 -7.01 0.76
N ALA A 197 -4.07 -8.28 0.35
CA ALA A 197 -3.02 -8.78 -0.53
C ALA A 197 -3.01 -8.02 -1.87
N PRO A 198 -1.83 -7.76 -2.47
CA PRO A 198 -1.76 -7.23 -3.83
C PRO A 198 -2.47 -8.17 -4.81
N LEU A 199 -2.87 -7.65 -5.96
CA LEU A 199 -3.23 -8.49 -7.09
C LEU A 199 -1.96 -9.24 -7.53
N ASP A 200 -2.08 -10.51 -7.92
CA ASP A 200 -0.97 -11.21 -8.55
C ASP A 200 -0.63 -10.59 -9.92
N ASP A 201 0.56 -10.91 -10.44
CA ASP A 201 1.07 -10.31 -11.68
C ASP A 201 0.13 -10.54 -12.88
N ILE A 202 -0.43 -11.74 -13.00
CA ILE A 202 -1.34 -12.11 -14.09
C ILE A 202 -2.62 -11.29 -13.99
N THR A 203 -3.23 -11.23 -12.80
CA THR A 203 -4.43 -10.43 -12.54
C THR A 203 -4.16 -8.94 -12.77
N THR A 204 -2.99 -8.44 -12.34
CA THR A 204 -2.59 -7.04 -12.55
C THR A 204 -2.49 -6.70 -14.04
N ILE A 205 -1.82 -7.55 -14.83
CA ILE A 205 -1.70 -7.38 -16.28
C ILE A 205 -3.09 -7.42 -16.93
N ARG A 206 -3.96 -8.37 -16.56
CA ARG A 206 -5.33 -8.45 -17.08
C ARG A 206 -6.13 -7.18 -16.77
N VAL A 207 -6.06 -6.69 -15.54
CA VAL A 207 -6.73 -5.44 -15.13
C VAL A 207 -6.25 -4.26 -15.98
N VAL A 208 -4.94 -4.13 -16.20
CA VAL A 208 -4.37 -3.03 -17.00
C VAL A 208 -4.80 -3.14 -18.46
N ILE A 209 -4.64 -4.31 -19.09
CA ILE A 209 -5.01 -4.53 -20.50
C ILE A 209 -6.51 -4.31 -20.72
N ALA A 210 -7.35 -4.90 -19.87
CA ALA A 210 -8.80 -4.72 -19.96
C ALA A 210 -9.20 -3.24 -19.78
N SER A 211 -8.57 -2.54 -18.83
CA SER A 211 -8.85 -1.12 -18.61
C SER A 211 -8.44 -0.25 -19.80
N ILE A 212 -7.30 -0.57 -20.43
CA ILE A 212 -6.84 0.11 -21.65
C ILE A 212 -7.87 -0.08 -22.77
N GLY A 213 -8.22 -1.34 -23.07
CA GLY A 213 -9.15 -1.65 -24.14
C GLY A 213 -10.51 -0.95 -23.94
N GLU A 214 -11.01 -0.88 -22.70
CA GLU A 214 -12.25 -0.15 -22.44
C GLU A 214 -12.12 1.36 -22.57
N VAL A 215 -11.01 1.97 -22.15
CA VAL A 215 -10.79 3.41 -22.37
C VAL A 215 -10.79 3.72 -23.87
N GLU A 216 -10.20 2.87 -24.70
CA GLU A 216 -10.21 3.02 -26.17
C GLU A 216 -11.63 2.90 -26.73
N GLN A 217 -12.40 1.89 -26.29
CA GLN A 217 -13.81 1.74 -26.68
C GLN A 217 -14.69 2.92 -26.23
N ILE A 218 -14.42 3.47 -25.05
CA ILE A 218 -15.11 4.67 -24.54
C ILE A 218 -14.72 5.89 -25.39
N ALA A 219 -13.45 6.04 -25.75
CA ALA A 219 -13.00 7.12 -26.62
C ALA A 219 -13.65 7.05 -28.02
N LEU A 220 -13.91 5.86 -28.54
CA LEU A 220 -14.63 5.68 -29.81
C LEU A 220 -16.14 5.95 -29.68
N SER A 221 -16.78 5.43 -28.64
CA SER A 221 -18.24 5.53 -28.44
C SER A 221 -18.71 6.86 -27.85
N LYS A 222 -17.82 7.58 -27.18
CA LYS A 222 -18.04 8.89 -26.55
C LYS A 222 -16.89 9.84 -26.89
N PRO A 223 -16.66 10.17 -28.16
CA PRO A 223 -15.47 10.89 -28.57
C PRO A 223 -15.35 12.26 -27.90
N ILE A 224 -14.15 12.57 -27.42
CA ILE A 224 -13.75 13.91 -27.00
C ILE A 224 -13.05 14.56 -28.19
N HIS A 225 -13.66 15.57 -28.79
CA HIS A 225 -13.07 16.26 -29.93
C HIS A 225 -11.70 16.87 -29.56
N GLY A 226 -10.66 16.59 -30.36
CA GLY A 226 -9.29 17.05 -30.13
C GLY A 226 -8.47 16.22 -29.13
N PHE A 227 -9.08 15.21 -28.50
CA PHE A 227 -8.34 14.23 -27.71
C PHE A 227 -7.41 13.42 -28.64
N PRO A 228 -6.15 13.16 -28.24
CA PRO A 228 -5.17 12.55 -29.14
C PRO A 228 -5.41 11.05 -29.24
N VAL A 229 -6.46 10.64 -29.95
CA VAL A 229 -6.72 9.23 -30.27
C VAL A 229 -6.66 9.00 -31.77
N ASP A 230 -6.13 7.85 -32.17
CA ASP A 230 -6.22 7.38 -33.56
C ASP A 230 -7.65 6.90 -33.90
N ASP A 231 -7.85 6.51 -35.14
CA ASP A 231 -9.10 5.96 -35.68
C ASP A 231 -9.51 4.62 -35.05
N LYS A 232 -8.67 4.05 -34.19
CA LYS A 232 -8.94 2.87 -33.36
C LYS A 232 -9.12 3.23 -31.88
N GLY A 233 -9.15 4.52 -31.53
CA GLY A 233 -9.34 5.00 -30.16
C GLY A 233 -8.07 4.99 -29.30
N ARG A 234 -6.91 4.66 -29.87
CA ARG A 234 -5.65 4.54 -29.13
C ARG A 234 -5.04 5.90 -28.90
N ILE A 235 -4.58 6.18 -27.68
CA ILE A 235 -3.91 7.44 -27.37
C ILE A 235 -2.62 7.54 -28.17
N LEU A 236 -2.46 8.62 -28.96
CA LEU A 236 -1.27 8.89 -29.76
C LEU A 236 -0.07 9.06 -28.83
N ALA A 237 0.88 8.13 -28.88
CA ALA A 237 2.05 8.11 -28.02
C ALA A 237 3.20 8.97 -28.54
N ASP A 238 3.32 9.15 -29.86
CA ASP A 238 4.51 9.75 -30.51
C ASP A 238 4.38 11.26 -30.81
N LEU A 239 3.56 11.97 -30.03
CA LEU A 239 3.38 13.40 -30.21
C LEU A 239 4.48 14.20 -29.51
N GLN A 240 4.98 15.24 -30.19
CA GLN A 240 5.88 16.22 -29.57
C GLN A 240 5.17 16.95 -28.42
N LEU A 241 5.91 17.34 -27.38
CA LEU A 241 5.37 18.02 -26.19
C LEU A 241 4.43 19.17 -26.54
N ASP A 242 4.85 20.05 -27.46
CA ASP A 242 4.10 21.26 -27.81
C ASP A 242 2.74 20.93 -28.43
N GLU A 243 2.65 19.83 -29.19
CA GLU A 243 1.38 19.33 -29.72
C GLU A 243 0.51 18.74 -28.60
N MET A 244 1.11 17.99 -27.66
CA MET A 244 0.38 17.46 -26.50
C MET A 244 -0.20 18.58 -25.62
N LEU A 245 0.60 19.62 -25.35
CA LEU A 245 0.17 20.79 -24.59
C LEU A 245 -0.95 21.55 -25.30
N ARG A 246 -0.79 21.84 -26.61
CA ARG A 246 -1.85 22.49 -27.41
C ARG A 246 -3.17 21.72 -27.37
N ARG A 247 -3.12 20.38 -27.44
CA ARG A 247 -4.32 19.55 -27.32
C ARG A 247 -4.95 19.62 -25.94
N LEU A 248 -4.16 19.53 -24.88
CA LEU A 248 -4.65 19.65 -23.50
C LEU A 248 -5.36 20.98 -23.25
N ASP A 249 -4.82 22.08 -23.76
CA ASP A 249 -5.44 23.40 -23.68
C ASP A 249 -6.79 23.45 -24.43
N GLY A 250 -6.87 22.79 -25.59
CA GLY A 250 -8.10 22.67 -26.37
C GLY A 250 -9.26 21.98 -25.64
N LEU A 251 -8.97 21.04 -24.73
CA LEU A 251 -9.98 20.25 -24.00
C LEU A 251 -10.81 21.08 -23.01
N ALA A 252 -10.34 22.26 -22.59
CA ALA A 252 -11.04 23.10 -21.63
C ALA A 252 -12.44 23.52 -22.10
N LYS A 253 -12.68 23.56 -23.42
CA LYS A 253 -13.93 24.01 -24.04
C LYS A 253 -14.77 22.89 -24.64
N VAL A 254 -14.28 21.64 -24.61
CA VAL A 254 -14.92 20.50 -25.29
C VAL A 254 -15.99 19.89 -24.41
N GLU A 255 -17.20 19.72 -24.92
CA GLU A 255 -18.24 18.94 -24.25
C GLU A 255 -18.22 17.48 -24.72
N ALA A 256 -18.55 16.56 -23.82
CA ALA A 256 -18.63 15.14 -24.13
C ALA A 256 -19.80 14.49 -23.39
N LYS A 257 -20.29 13.36 -23.93
CA LYS A 257 -21.34 12.57 -23.30
C LYS A 257 -20.86 12.04 -21.95
N PRO A 258 -21.61 12.22 -20.84
CA PRO A 258 -21.18 11.77 -19.52
C PRO A 258 -20.89 10.27 -19.43
N LEU A 259 -19.96 9.91 -18.54
CA LEU A 259 -19.65 8.52 -18.20
C LEU A 259 -20.75 7.91 -17.33
N SER A 260 -21.06 6.63 -17.56
CA SER A 260 -21.85 5.82 -16.63
C SER A 260 -20.96 5.28 -15.51
N MET A 261 -21.57 4.73 -14.46
CA MET A 261 -20.84 4.02 -13.39
C MET A 261 -19.97 2.88 -13.92
N ARG A 262 -20.32 2.25 -15.06
CA ARG A 262 -19.51 1.19 -15.68
C ARG A 262 -18.34 1.75 -16.48
N ASP A 263 -18.53 2.88 -17.15
CA ASP A 263 -17.51 3.49 -18.01
C ASP A 263 -16.38 4.14 -17.19
N ILE A 264 -16.67 4.58 -15.96
CA ILE A 264 -15.67 5.26 -15.11
C ILE A 264 -14.70 4.27 -14.43
N VAL A 265 -15.06 2.98 -14.34
CA VAL A 265 -14.23 1.93 -13.71
C VAL A 265 -12.80 1.90 -14.25
N PRO A 266 -12.56 1.75 -15.57
CA PRO A 266 -11.19 1.66 -16.07
C PRO A 266 -10.35 2.92 -15.80
N PHE A 267 -10.96 4.11 -15.80
CA PHE A 267 -10.28 5.36 -15.42
C PHE A 267 -9.82 5.33 -13.96
N VAL A 268 -10.69 4.88 -13.04
CA VAL A 268 -10.37 4.76 -11.61
C VAL A 268 -9.26 3.73 -11.38
N LEU A 269 -9.31 2.58 -12.06
CA LEU A 269 -8.30 1.52 -11.94
C LEU A 269 -6.92 1.99 -12.41
N LEU A 270 -6.84 2.58 -13.60
CA LEU A 270 -5.58 3.06 -14.18
C LEU A 270 -4.98 4.22 -13.36
N LEU A 271 -5.80 5.20 -12.96
CA LEU A 271 -5.33 6.29 -12.09
C LEU A 271 -4.96 5.80 -10.69
N GLY A 272 -5.64 4.78 -10.16
CA GLY A 272 -5.31 4.17 -8.87
C GLY A 272 -3.95 3.48 -8.87
N LEU A 273 -3.66 2.70 -9.92
CA LEU A 273 -2.35 2.07 -10.09
C LEU A 273 -1.24 3.10 -10.34
N ALA A 274 -1.49 4.13 -11.17
CA ALA A 274 -0.49 5.14 -11.49
C ALA A 274 -0.17 6.09 -10.31
N SER A 275 -1.18 6.41 -9.50
CA SER A 275 -1.04 7.33 -8.36
C SER A 275 -0.57 6.65 -7.08
N SER A 276 -0.82 5.34 -6.94
CA SER A 276 -0.65 4.59 -5.68
C SER A 276 -1.45 5.17 -4.51
N PHE A 277 -2.47 5.99 -4.76
CA PHE A 277 -3.26 6.62 -3.69
C PHE A 277 -4.11 5.60 -2.93
N ASN A 278 -4.45 5.92 -1.67
CA ASN A 278 -5.47 5.16 -0.98
C ASN A 278 -6.80 5.28 -1.75
N ALA A 279 -7.57 4.19 -1.85
CA ALA A 279 -8.84 4.19 -2.59
C ALA A 279 -9.75 5.38 -2.22
N SER A 280 -9.99 5.61 -0.93
CA SER A 280 -10.80 6.74 -0.45
C SER A 280 -10.22 8.11 -0.81
N THR A 281 -8.89 8.23 -0.87
CA THR A 281 -8.20 9.47 -1.24
C THR A 281 -8.32 9.74 -2.72
N LEU A 282 -8.24 8.70 -3.57
CA LEU A 282 -8.44 8.83 -5.00
C LEU A 282 -9.89 9.20 -5.33
N VAL A 283 -10.87 8.42 -4.86
CA VAL A 283 -12.28 8.68 -5.21
C VAL A 283 -12.80 9.99 -4.63
N GLY A 284 -12.23 10.44 -3.51
CA GLY A 284 -12.53 11.74 -2.88
C GLY A 284 -11.69 12.92 -3.40
N ALA A 285 -10.87 12.73 -4.43
CA ALA A 285 -10.05 13.81 -4.97
C ALA A 285 -10.93 14.88 -5.64
N PRO A 286 -10.81 16.17 -5.26
CA PRO A 286 -11.48 17.25 -5.98
C PRO A 286 -10.75 17.62 -7.27
N GLN A 287 -11.40 18.30 -8.22
CA GLN A 287 -10.74 18.86 -9.40
C GLN A 287 -9.66 19.87 -9.03
N THR A 288 -9.88 20.63 -7.97
CA THR A 288 -8.90 21.59 -7.43
C THR A 288 -7.63 20.91 -6.90
N ALA A 289 -7.59 19.58 -6.79
CA ALA A 289 -6.37 18.83 -6.49
C ALA A 289 -5.45 18.69 -7.72
N ILE A 290 -5.94 18.95 -8.94
CA ILE A 290 -5.16 18.83 -10.16
C ILE A 290 -4.45 20.16 -10.44
N HIS A 291 -3.14 20.14 -10.33
CA HIS A 291 -2.24 21.22 -10.72
C HIS A 291 -1.69 20.92 -12.11
N LYS A 292 -2.10 21.72 -13.11
CA LYS A 292 -1.68 21.59 -14.52
C LYS A 292 -0.25 22.09 -14.79
N SER A 293 0.48 22.43 -13.73
CA SER A 293 1.90 22.76 -13.75
C SER A 293 2.58 22.21 -12.49
N HIS A 294 3.81 21.75 -12.64
CA HIS A 294 4.65 21.28 -11.55
C HIS A 294 5.61 22.39 -11.08
N PRO A 295 5.84 22.59 -9.76
CA PRO A 295 6.71 23.66 -9.26
C PRO A 295 8.13 23.68 -9.86
N LEU A 296 8.69 22.50 -10.17
CA LEU A 296 10.04 22.35 -10.74
C LEU A 296 10.06 22.11 -12.26
N TYR A 297 9.00 21.52 -12.81
CA TYR A 297 9.01 21.02 -14.20
C TYR A 297 8.02 21.78 -15.10
N GLY A 298 7.36 22.82 -14.56
CA GLY A 298 6.39 23.64 -15.28
C GLY A 298 5.29 22.80 -15.93
N LEU A 299 4.93 23.15 -17.16
CA LEU A 299 3.88 22.48 -17.93
C LEU A 299 4.25 21.06 -18.38
N LYS A 300 5.53 20.65 -18.27
CA LYS A 300 5.97 19.29 -18.66
C LYS A 300 5.41 18.20 -17.75
N ARG A 301 4.87 18.57 -16.58
CA ARG A 301 4.26 17.63 -15.64
C ARG A 301 3.01 18.22 -15.00
N TRP A 302 1.97 17.41 -14.90
CA TRP A 302 0.84 17.69 -14.02
C TRP A 302 1.07 17.04 -12.66
N GLN A 303 0.45 17.58 -11.62
CA GLN A 303 0.48 17.04 -10.27
C GLN A 303 -0.93 16.92 -9.71
N ILE A 304 -1.25 15.75 -9.14
CA ILE A 304 -2.45 15.58 -8.31
C ILE A 304 -2.04 15.68 -6.84
N GLN A 305 -2.70 16.54 -6.08
CA GLN A 305 -2.40 16.85 -4.69
C GLN A 305 -3.67 16.77 -3.81
N VAL A 306 -3.80 15.69 -3.04
CA VAL A 306 -4.99 15.43 -2.21
C VAL A 306 -4.65 15.51 -0.73
N THR A 307 -5.36 16.35 -0.01
CA THR A 307 -5.23 16.50 1.45
C THR A 307 -5.99 15.38 2.16
N LYS A 308 -5.28 14.55 2.93
CA LYS A 308 -5.90 13.56 3.82
C LYS A 308 -6.33 14.20 5.13
N TYR A 309 -7.63 14.42 5.26
CA TYR A 309 -8.24 14.85 6.54
C TYR A 309 -7.95 13.86 7.68
N LYS A 310 -7.91 12.55 7.40
CA LYS A 310 -7.61 11.49 8.39
C LYS A 310 -6.17 11.51 8.93
N ALA A 311 -5.23 12.18 8.26
CA ALA A 311 -3.80 12.12 8.60
C ALA A 311 -3.23 13.51 8.93
N LYS A 312 -3.96 14.31 9.73
CA LYS A 312 -3.59 15.70 10.10
C LYS A 312 -3.33 16.60 8.88
N HIS A 313 -4.19 16.54 7.86
CA HIS A 313 -4.03 17.29 6.61
C HIS A 313 -2.74 16.95 5.83
N ARG A 314 -2.16 15.77 6.04
CA ARG A 314 -1.06 15.31 5.20
C ARG A 314 -1.49 15.24 3.75
N VAL A 315 -0.64 15.77 2.91
CA VAL A 315 -0.88 15.86 1.48
C VAL A 315 -0.27 14.63 0.80
N GLN A 316 -1.09 13.88 0.07
CA GLN A 316 -0.59 12.94 -0.93
C GLN A 316 -0.46 13.66 -2.28
N LYS A 317 0.73 13.60 -2.87
CA LYS A 317 1.05 14.22 -4.15
C LYS A 317 1.66 13.22 -5.12
N ARG A 318 1.21 13.19 -6.37
CA ARG A 318 1.87 12.43 -7.45
C ARG A 318 1.99 13.33 -8.66
N SER A 319 3.12 13.28 -9.35
CA SER A 319 3.31 14.00 -10.61
C SER A 319 3.46 13.05 -11.78
N PHE A 320 2.91 13.44 -12.92
CA PHE A 320 2.91 12.65 -14.16
C PHE A 320 3.52 13.48 -15.28
N ALA A 321 4.33 12.86 -16.13
CA ALA A 321 4.89 13.53 -17.30
C ALA A 321 3.80 13.74 -18.36
N VAL A 322 3.80 14.90 -19.01
CA VAL A 322 2.96 15.12 -20.19
C VAL A 322 3.48 14.29 -21.35
N GLU A 323 4.80 14.27 -21.59
CA GLU A 323 5.47 13.43 -22.61
C GLU A 323 5.65 11.98 -22.14
N GLN A 324 4.62 11.37 -21.57
CA GLN A 324 4.69 9.97 -21.21
C GLN A 324 4.28 9.11 -22.41
N TYR A 325 5.29 8.54 -23.08
CA TYR A 325 5.18 7.59 -24.19
C TYR A 325 4.70 6.22 -23.69
N THR A 326 3.48 6.17 -23.16
CA THR A 326 2.82 4.94 -22.71
C THR A 326 1.40 4.91 -23.23
N TRP A 327 0.87 3.70 -23.44
CA TRP A 327 -0.50 3.47 -23.93
C TRP A 327 -1.60 4.09 -23.04
N VAL A 328 -1.25 4.47 -21.80
CA VAL A 328 -2.11 5.21 -20.88
C VAL A 328 -1.33 6.35 -20.24
N ASN A 329 -1.53 7.56 -20.73
CA ASN A 329 -0.97 8.74 -20.09
C ASN A 329 -1.92 9.26 -18.99
N PRO A 330 -1.52 9.25 -17.69
CA PRO A 330 -2.38 9.71 -16.61
C PRO A 330 -2.85 11.16 -16.76
N VAL A 331 -2.06 12.03 -17.42
CA VAL A 331 -2.45 13.42 -17.71
C VAL A 331 -3.69 13.45 -18.60
N PHE A 332 -3.70 12.65 -19.66
CA PHE A 332 -4.84 12.55 -20.58
C PHE A 332 -6.04 11.88 -19.93
N LEU A 333 -5.85 10.87 -19.07
CA LEU A 333 -6.95 10.30 -18.29
C LEU A 333 -7.59 11.33 -17.35
N LEU A 334 -6.77 12.13 -16.66
CA LEU A 334 -7.27 13.20 -15.79
C LEU A 334 -8.05 14.23 -16.61
N ALA A 335 -7.49 14.69 -17.74
CA ALA A 335 -8.16 15.66 -18.61
C ALA A 335 -9.48 15.11 -19.20
N ALA A 336 -9.50 13.85 -19.64
CA ALA A 336 -10.72 13.18 -20.12
C ALA A 336 -11.77 13.10 -19.02
N THR A 337 -11.37 12.76 -17.79
CA THR A 337 -12.28 12.72 -16.64
C THR A 337 -12.86 14.10 -16.35
N GLU A 338 -12.06 15.17 -16.42
CA GLU A 338 -12.58 16.55 -16.28
C GLU A 338 -13.61 16.90 -17.36
N VAL A 339 -13.37 16.51 -18.61
CA VAL A 339 -14.27 16.75 -19.75
C VAL A 339 -15.59 15.99 -19.58
N TYR A 340 -15.54 14.67 -19.37
CA TYR A 340 -16.74 13.85 -19.26
C TYR A 340 -17.61 14.18 -18.05
N THR A 341 -17.02 14.66 -16.96
CA THR A 341 -17.76 14.97 -15.72
C THR A 341 -18.35 16.37 -15.70
N ARG A 342 -17.97 17.26 -16.64
CA ARG A 342 -18.32 18.68 -16.61
C ARG A 342 -19.82 18.93 -16.56
N ALA A 343 -20.58 18.28 -17.43
CA ALA A 343 -22.05 18.44 -17.50
C ALA A 343 -22.77 17.92 -16.24
N LEU A 344 -22.15 17.00 -15.48
CA LEU A 344 -22.75 16.42 -14.29
C LEU A 344 -22.66 17.34 -13.06
N ARG A 345 -21.77 18.34 -13.07
CA ARG A 345 -21.46 19.16 -11.89
C ARG A 345 -22.65 19.97 -11.38
N ASN A 346 -23.50 20.43 -12.29
CA ASN A 346 -24.71 21.19 -11.95
C ASN A 346 -25.88 20.29 -11.54
N LEU A 347 -25.74 18.96 -11.66
CA LEU A 347 -26.79 17.98 -11.41
C LEU A 347 -26.57 17.18 -10.11
N VAL A 348 -25.37 17.28 -9.53
CA VAL A 348 -25.03 16.63 -8.26
C VAL A 348 -25.13 17.62 -7.09
N ALA A 349 -25.17 17.09 -5.87
CA ALA A 349 -25.13 17.93 -4.67
C ALA A 349 -23.89 18.86 -4.67
N PRO A 350 -23.99 20.11 -4.18
CA PRO A 350 -22.90 21.08 -4.19
C PRO A 350 -21.59 20.57 -3.57
N GLU A 351 -21.68 19.70 -2.56
CA GLU A 351 -20.53 19.08 -1.89
C GLU A 351 -19.79 18.09 -2.79
N ALA A 352 -20.52 17.44 -3.72
CA ALA A 352 -19.97 16.50 -4.69
C ALA A 352 -19.54 17.17 -6.00
N ALA A 353 -20.06 18.36 -6.30
CA ALA A 353 -19.85 19.05 -7.58
C ALA A 353 -18.38 19.32 -7.92
N ASN A 354 -17.50 19.44 -6.93
CA ASN A 354 -16.06 19.62 -7.15
C ASN A 354 -15.27 18.29 -7.21
N LEU A 355 -15.90 17.12 -7.05
CA LEU A 355 -15.18 15.85 -7.11
C LEU A 355 -14.72 15.52 -8.54
N LEU A 356 -13.60 14.80 -8.63
CA LEU A 356 -13.02 14.36 -9.90
C LEU A 356 -13.89 13.28 -10.55
N PHE A 357 -14.34 12.30 -9.77
CA PHE A 357 -15.08 11.15 -10.27
C PHE A 357 -16.58 11.32 -10.05
N LEU A 358 -17.27 11.72 -11.13
CA LEU A 358 -18.73 11.77 -11.23
C LEU A 358 -19.19 10.85 -12.35
N ALA A 359 -20.31 10.17 -12.15
CA ALA A 359 -20.86 9.28 -13.17
C ALA A 359 -22.39 9.23 -13.09
N VAL A 360 -23.01 8.86 -14.21
CA VAL A 360 -24.46 8.62 -14.29
C VAL A 360 -24.78 7.25 -13.70
N HIS A 361 -25.72 7.23 -12.76
CA HIS A 361 -26.32 6.04 -12.16
C HIS A 361 -27.82 5.96 -12.55
N ARG A 362 -28.48 4.84 -12.24
CA ARG A 362 -29.92 4.62 -12.49
C ARG A 362 -30.79 5.74 -11.93
N ASP A 363 -30.43 6.24 -10.75
CA ASP A 363 -31.17 7.26 -10.01
C ASP A 363 -30.68 8.69 -10.31
N GLY A 364 -29.80 8.84 -11.30
CA GLY A 364 -29.23 10.13 -11.71
C GLY A 364 -27.71 10.22 -11.49
N PRO A 365 -27.11 11.40 -11.75
CA PRO A 365 -25.69 11.64 -11.54
C PRO A 365 -25.29 11.53 -10.07
N SER A 366 -24.15 10.91 -9.79
CA SER A 366 -23.62 10.82 -8.43
C SER A 366 -22.10 10.73 -8.41
N SER A 367 -21.52 10.96 -7.23
CA SER A 367 -20.09 10.81 -6.97
C SER A 367 -19.75 9.46 -6.36
N LEU A 368 -18.54 9.00 -6.63
CA LEU A 368 -18.00 7.74 -6.09
C LEU A 368 -17.62 7.84 -4.59
N HIS A 369 -17.60 9.05 -4.01
CA HIS A 369 -17.20 9.32 -2.63
C HIS A 369 -18.40 9.49 -1.66
N THR A 370 -19.64 9.29 -2.11
CA THR A 370 -20.81 9.40 -1.22
C THR A 370 -20.86 8.27 -0.20
N VAL A 371 -21.13 8.64 1.07
CA VAL A 371 -20.97 7.74 2.22
C VAL A 371 -22.22 6.93 2.54
N ASP A 372 -23.44 7.35 2.16
CA ASP A 372 -24.66 6.68 2.63
C ASP A 372 -25.84 6.61 1.65
N ASP A 373 -25.66 6.91 0.36
CA ASP A 373 -26.80 7.04 -0.58
C ASP A 373 -27.01 5.82 -1.51
N GLY A 374 -26.52 4.63 -1.14
CA GLY A 374 -26.61 3.41 -1.97
C GLY A 374 -25.66 3.37 -3.19
N THR A 375 -24.99 4.48 -3.51
CA THR A 375 -24.04 4.63 -4.63
C THR A 375 -22.70 3.91 -4.47
N LYS A 376 -22.27 3.64 -3.23
CA LYS A 376 -21.08 2.82 -2.99
C LYS A 376 -21.27 1.39 -3.54
N ASN A 377 -22.48 0.85 -3.39
CA ASN A 377 -22.85 -0.43 -3.98
C ASN A 377 -22.87 -0.35 -5.52
N ALA A 378 -23.21 0.79 -6.11
CA ALA A 378 -23.25 0.95 -7.56
C ALA A 378 -21.87 0.85 -8.21
N PHE A 379 -20.85 1.51 -7.63
CA PHE A 379 -19.48 1.36 -8.14
C PHE A 379 -18.93 -0.05 -7.90
N ASP A 380 -19.13 -0.62 -6.70
CA ASP A 380 -18.66 -1.99 -6.40
C ASP A 380 -19.33 -3.03 -7.33
N ASN A 381 -20.60 -2.83 -7.68
CA ASN A 381 -21.31 -3.64 -8.68
C ASN A 381 -20.75 -3.44 -10.09
N ALA A 382 -20.42 -2.20 -10.47
CA ALA A 382 -19.81 -1.89 -11.76
C ALA A 382 -18.41 -2.50 -11.89
N LEU A 383 -17.59 -2.44 -10.83
CA LEU A 383 -16.28 -3.10 -10.75
C LEU A 383 -16.44 -4.63 -10.81
N SER A 384 -17.39 -5.19 -10.08
CA SER A 384 -17.69 -6.63 -10.13
C SER A 384 -18.12 -7.06 -11.54
N LYS A 385 -18.88 -6.21 -12.25
CA LYS A 385 -19.24 -6.44 -13.64
C LYS A 385 -18.02 -6.37 -14.56
N PHE A 386 -17.16 -5.35 -14.42
CA PHE A 386 -15.88 -5.29 -15.14
C PHE A 386 -15.04 -6.55 -14.93
N CYS A 387 -14.92 -7.02 -13.69
CA CYS A 387 -14.18 -8.24 -13.40
C CYS A 387 -14.77 -9.47 -14.13
N ARG A 388 -16.10 -9.61 -14.16
CA ARG A 388 -16.76 -10.71 -14.88
C ARG A 388 -16.63 -10.60 -16.40
N ASP A 389 -16.74 -9.40 -16.96
CA ASP A 389 -16.68 -9.18 -18.40
C ASP A 389 -15.28 -9.52 -18.98
N HIS A 390 -14.24 -9.56 -18.13
CA HIS A 390 -12.84 -9.76 -18.52
C HIS A 390 -12.15 -10.96 -17.84
N ASP A 391 -12.91 -11.87 -17.24
CA ASP A 391 -12.39 -13.07 -16.54
C ASP A 391 -11.31 -12.74 -15.49
N ILE A 392 -11.56 -11.71 -14.70
CA ILE A 392 -10.69 -11.23 -13.61
C ILE A 392 -11.33 -11.64 -12.29
N GLN A 393 -10.52 -12.16 -11.35
CA GLN A 393 -11.01 -12.47 -10.00
C GLN A 393 -11.55 -11.19 -9.33
N PRO A 394 -12.75 -11.23 -8.71
CA PRO A 394 -13.30 -10.05 -8.04
C PRO A 394 -12.35 -9.48 -6.98
N PHE A 395 -12.23 -8.16 -6.95
CA PHE A 395 -11.42 -7.45 -5.97
C PHE A 395 -12.01 -6.08 -5.61
N THR A 396 -11.48 -5.45 -4.56
CA THR A 396 -11.83 -4.08 -4.15
C THR A 396 -10.69 -3.12 -4.44
N LEU A 397 -11.00 -1.82 -4.60
CA LEU A 397 -9.98 -0.78 -4.84
C LEU A 397 -8.87 -0.73 -3.79
N GLN A 398 -9.07 -1.30 -2.60
CA GLN A 398 -8.04 -1.38 -1.56
C GLN A 398 -6.82 -2.21 -1.98
N ARG A 399 -6.97 -3.15 -2.95
CA ARG A 399 -5.86 -3.95 -3.49
C ARG A 399 -4.92 -3.19 -4.42
N LEU A 400 -5.37 -2.09 -5.03
CA LEU A 400 -4.58 -1.35 -6.03
C LEU A 400 -3.30 -0.76 -5.43
N ARG A 401 -3.38 -0.22 -4.22
CA ARG A 401 -2.23 0.41 -3.56
C ARG A 401 -1.15 -0.62 -3.18
N PRO A 402 -1.46 -1.74 -2.50
CA PRO A 402 -0.51 -2.84 -2.32
C PRO A 402 0.08 -3.34 -3.64
N THR A 403 -0.74 -3.50 -4.67
CA THR A 403 -0.26 -3.91 -6.02
C THR A 403 0.76 -2.93 -6.56
N SER A 404 0.49 -1.63 -6.48
CA SER A 404 1.44 -0.60 -6.92
C SER A 404 2.74 -0.58 -6.07
N SER A 405 2.66 -0.96 -4.79
CA SER A 405 3.85 -1.11 -3.94
C SER A 405 4.74 -2.26 -4.40
N ASP A 406 4.13 -3.40 -4.77
CA ASP A 406 4.84 -4.59 -5.23
C ASP A 406 5.48 -4.36 -6.61
N VAL A 407 4.76 -3.68 -7.51
CA VAL A 407 5.34 -3.22 -8.80
C VAL A 407 6.54 -2.32 -8.55
N VAL A 408 6.44 -1.34 -7.64
CA VAL A 408 7.60 -0.49 -7.29
C VAL A 408 8.73 -1.31 -6.70
N HIS A 409 8.44 -2.28 -5.81
CA HIS A 409 9.46 -3.21 -5.28
C HIS A 409 10.22 -3.89 -6.41
N SER A 410 9.49 -4.44 -7.38
CA SER A 410 10.06 -5.23 -8.46
C SER A 410 10.91 -4.38 -9.40
N ILE A 411 10.45 -3.18 -9.77
CA ILE A 411 11.19 -2.33 -10.73
C ILE A 411 12.40 -1.64 -10.10
N THR A 412 12.39 -1.40 -8.79
CA THR A 412 13.51 -0.79 -8.07
C THR A 412 14.35 -1.81 -7.31
N ASP A 413 14.21 -3.09 -7.67
CA ASP A 413 14.91 -4.22 -7.07
C ASP A 413 14.95 -4.18 -5.53
N GLY A 414 13.80 -3.91 -4.92
CA GLY A 414 13.61 -3.88 -3.48
C GLY A 414 14.01 -2.59 -2.76
N ASP A 415 14.24 -1.48 -3.48
CA ASP A 415 14.48 -0.19 -2.83
C ASP A 415 13.26 0.28 -2.01
N VAL A 416 13.34 0.05 -0.70
CA VAL A 416 12.35 0.47 0.30
C VAL A 416 12.16 1.99 0.33
N THR A 417 13.18 2.77 -0.01
CA THR A 417 13.09 4.23 -0.09
C THR A 417 12.24 4.65 -1.28
N ALA A 418 12.42 4.01 -2.43
CA ALA A 418 11.59 4.22 -3.61
C ALA A 418 10.13 3.82 -3.35
N GLN A 419 9.89 2.68 -2.69
CA GLN A 419 8.56 2.27 -2.25
C GLN A 419 7.93 3.26 -1.27
N HIS A 420 8.68 3.69 -0.24
CA HIS A 420 8.22 4.67 0.75
C HIS A 420 7.85 6.00 0.10
N ALA A 421 8.66 6.46 -0.86
CA ALA A 421 8.40 7.66 -1.64
C ALA A 421 7.17 7.52 -2.55
N ALA A 422 6.98 6.35 -3.18
CA ALA A 422 5.81 6.07 -4.01
C ALA A 422 4.51 6.05 -3.17
N LEU A 423 4.54 5.38 -2.01
CA LEU A 423 3.41 5.26 -1.11
C LEU A 423 3.15 6.51 -0.27
N GLN A 424 4.17 7.33 -0.02
CA GLN A 424 4.10 8.56 0.77
C GLN A 424 3.66 8.31 2.22
N HIS A 425 4.33 7.38 2.88
CA HIS A 425 4.14 7.09 4.31
C HIS A 425 4.80 8.15 5.21
N SER A 426 4.49 8.13 6.52
CA SER A 426 5.18 8.99 7.49
C SER A 426 6.68 8.73 7.47
N ARG A 427 7.50 9.75 7.73
CA ARG A 427 8.91 9.56 8.04
C ARG A 427 9.11 8.65 9.26
N ASP A 428 8.16 8.67 10.19
CA ASP A 428 8.17 7.83 11.41
C ASP A 428 7.71 6.38 11.15
N ASP A 429 7.25 6.07 9.92
CA ASP A 429 6.68 4.77 9.51
C ASP A 429 7.60 4.01 8.54
N ARG A 430 8.90 4.29 8.54
CA ARG A 430 9.84 3.62 7.62
C ARG A 430 9.82 2.09 7.76
N ASN A 431 9.68 1.60 9.00
CA ASN A 431 9.53 0.16 9.26
C ASN A 431 8.19 -0.39 8.76
N LEU A 432 7.11 0.42 8.79
CA LEU A 432 5.81 -0.01 8.31
C LEU A 432 5.84 -0.29 6.80
N ALA A 433 6.51 0.54 5.98
CA ALA A 433 6.59 0.26 4.53
C ALA A 433 7.23 -1.11 4.21
N ALA A 434 8.31 -1.46 4.91
CA ALA A 434 9.04 -2.73 4.77
C ALA A 434 8.40 -3.92 5.52
N GLU A 435 7.49 -3.70 6.46
CA GLU A 435 6.79 -4.75 7.22
C GLU A 435 5.34 -4.99 6.75
N THR A 436 4.71 -4.02 6.07
CA THR A 436 3.24 -3.95 5.87
C THR A 436 2.83 -4.18 4.42
N TYR A 437 3.73 -3.98 3.47
CA TYR A 437 3.44 -4.09 2.03
C TYR A 437 4.38 -5.03 1.28
N THR A 438 5.35 -5.63 1.96
CA THR A 438 6.18 -6.72 1.46
C THR A 438 5.36 -8.00 1.54
N HIS A 439 4.90 -8.48 0.38
CA HIS A 439 4.31 -9.81 0.25
C HIS A 439 5.33 -10.88 0.66
N VAL A 440 4.86 -12.10 0.95
CA VAL A 440 5.75 -13.24 1.23
C VAL A 440 6.78 -13.42 0.11
N ASP A 441 6.37 -13.22 -1.15
CA ASP A 441 7.28 -13.29 -2.30
C ASP A 441 8.32 -12.18 -2.31
N ALA A 442 7.94 -10.95 -1.92
CA ALA A 442 8.89 -9.86 -1.77
C ALA A 442 9.92 -10.17 -0.67
N ILE A 443 9.49 -10.78 0.44
CA ILE A 443 10.38 -11.26 1.50
C ILE A 443 11.32 -12.35 0.97
N TRP A 444 10.82 -13.31 0.18
CA TRP A 444 11.66 -14.34 -0.43
C TRP A 444 12.70 -13.76 -1.38
N ARG A 445 12.31 -12.81 -2.25
CA ARG A 445 13.26 -12.09 -3.12
C ARG A 445 14.29 -11.33 -2.30
N ASP A 446 13.87 -10.62 -1.26
CA ASP A 446 14.78 -9.88 -0.37
C ASP A 446 15.73 -10.84 0.37
N THR A 447 15.22 -12.02 0.78
CA THR A 447 16.01 -13.08 1.43
C THR A 447 17.03 -13.68 0.46
N GLU A 448 16.64 -13.93 -0.79
CA GLU A 448 17.54 -14.40 -1.84
C GLU A 448 18.64 -13.36 -2.12
N ARG A 449 18.28 -12.07 -2.24
CA ARG A 449 19.27 -10.99 -2.39
C ARG A 449 20.21 -10.89 -1.20
N LEU A 450 19.68 -11.00 0.03
CA LEU A 450 20.50 -11.01 1.24
C LEU A 450 21.45 -12.21 1.23
N ALA A 451 20.98 -13.40 0.85
CA ALA A 451 21.81 -14.59 0.73
C ALA A 451 22.92 -14.39 -0.30
N GLN A 452 22.62 -13.82 -1.48
CA GLN A 452 23.62 -13.47 -2.50
C GLN A 452 24.66 -12.46 -1.96
N ALA A 453 24.21 -11.42 -1.25
CA ALA A 453 25.11 -10.43 -0.66
C ALA A 453 26.01 -11.02 0.43
N MET A 454 25.47 -11.92 1.27
CA MET A 454 26.22 -12.65 2.30
C MET A 454 27.27 -13.56 1.67
N LEU A 455 26.87 -14.30 0.63
CA LEU A 455 27.73 -15.17 -0.17
C LEU A 455 28.91 -14.39 -0.79
N TRP A 456 28.62 -13.24 -1.39
CA TRP A 456 29.64 -12.37 -1.98
C TRP A 456 30.62 -11.83 -0.93
N ARG A 457 30.11 -11.43 0.23
CA ARG A 457 30.95 -10.98 1.34
C ARG A 457 31.84 -12.09 1.87
N GLU A 458 31.32 -13.31 2.01
CA GLU A 458 32.10 -14.47 2.42
C GLU A 458 33.23 -14.76 1.42
N THR A 459 32.91 -14.74 0.13
CA THR A 459 33.88 -14.99 -0.95
C THR A 459 34.99 -13.92 -0.97
N TYR A 460 34.63 -12.64 -0.81
CA TYR A 460 35.59 -11.55 -0.70
C TYR A 460 36.55 -11.73 0.48
N ILE A 461 36.02 -12.07 1.66
CA ILE A 461 36.84 -12.27 2.87
C ILE A 461 37.76 -13.48 2.68
N LYS A 462 37.23 -14.61 2.21
CA LYS A 462 38.01 -15.86 2.06
C LYS A 462 39.06 -15.77 0.97
N SER A 463 38.79 -15.03 -0.11
CA SER A 463 39.76 -14.74 -1.16
C SER A 463 40.74 -13.63 -0.82
N ARG A 464 40.69 -13.08 0.41
CA ARG A 464 41.52 -11.93 0.85
C ARG A 464 41.40 -10.72 -0.09
N GLY A 465 40.20 -10.50 -0.61
CA GLY A 465 39.89 -9.39 -1.51
C GLY A 465 40.15 -9.66 -2.99
N LYS A 466 40.66 -10.83 -3.39
CA LYS A 466 40.91 -11.17 -4.80
C LYS A 466 39.61 -11.35 -5.59
N VAL A 467 38.57 -11.91 -4.98
CA VAL A 467 37.24 -12.06 -5.59
C VAL A 467 36.34 -10.95 -5.06
N ASP A 468 36.32 -9.80 -5.74
CA ASP A 468 35.53 -8.62 -5.34
C ASP A 468 34.20 -8.51 -6.09
N PRO A 469 33.05 -8.65 -5.42
CA PRO A 469 31.73 -8.53 -6.05
C PRO A 469 31.45 -7.12 -6.59
N ARG A 470 32.16 -6.09 -6.10
CA ARG A 470 32.03 -4.70 -6.54
C ARG A 470 32.71 -4.46 -7.89
N VAL A 471 33.84 -5.14 -8.12
CA VAL A 471 34.51 -5.12 -9.43
C VAL A 471 33.63 -5.82 -10.45
N ALA A 472 32.89 -6.85 -10.05
CA ALA A 472 31.92 -7.51 -10.90
C ALA A 472 30.60 -6.73 -11.13
N GLN A 473 30.42 -5.49 -10.65
CA GLN A 473 29.13 -4.74 -10.77
C GLN A 473 28.66 -4.42 -12.20
N GLY A 474 29.41 -4.82 -13.25
CA GLY A 474 28.96 -4.80 -14.65
C GLY A 474 28.95 -6.19 -15.33
N ASP A 475 29.40 -7.24 -14.65
CA ASP A 475 29.64 -8.55 -15.26
C ASP A 475 28.33 -9.36 -15.33
N VAL A 476 28.04 -9.89 -16.52
CA VAL A 476 27.02 -10.90 -16.91
C VAL A 476 25.68 -10.83 -16.15
N LYS A 477 24.57 -10.70 -16.86
CA LYS A 477 23.19 -10.71 -16.32
C LYS A 477 22.73 -12.03 -15.65
N ARG A 478 23.63 -12.96 -15.26
CA ARG A 478 23.30 -14.28 -14.69
C ARG A 478 23.60 -14.36 -13.19
N ALA A 479 22.74 -15.10 -12.48
CA ALA A 479 22.55 -15.06 -11.03
C ALA A 479 23.68 -15.65 -10.16
N LEU A 480 24.66 -16.38 -10.71
CA LEU A 480 25.80 -16.91 -9.94
C LEU A 480 27.12 -16.59 -10.65
N ARG A 481 27.88 -15.68 -10.04
CA ARG A 481 29.15 -15.17 -10.57
C ARG A 481 30.28 -16.14 -10.26
N ALA A 482 31.19 -16.35 -11.21
CA ALA A 482 32.38 -17.13 -10.97
C ALA A 482 33.40 -16.35 -10.12
N ALA A 483 34.44 -17.04 -9.64
CA ALA A 483 35.52 -16.41 -8.91
C ALA A 483 36.33 -15.42 -9.77
N THR A 484 36.33 -15.57 -11.10
CA THR A 484 37.06 -14.72 -12.04
C THR A 484 36.09 -13.76 -12.74
N PRO A 485 36.38 -12.44 -12.77
CA PRO A 485 35.59 -11.47 -13.53
C PRO A 485 35.39 -11.86 -15.00
N GLY A 486 34.22 -11.55 -15.56
CA GLY A 486 33.84 -11.92 -16.93
C GLY A 486 33.39 -13.37 -17.14
N PHE A 487 33.48 -14.22 -16.10
CA PHE A 487 32.97 -15.60 -16.13
C PHE A 487 31.74 -15.77 -15.23
N ALA A 488 30.82 -16.63 -15.67
CA ALA A 488 29.75 -17.23 -14.90
C ALA A 488 30.13 -18.66 -14.48
N CYS A 489 29.52 -19.15 -13.41
CA CYS A 489 29.78 -20.49 -12.89
C CYS A 489 28.49 -21.31 -12.84
N ILE A 490 28.58 -22.58 -13.22
CA ILE A 490 27.46 -23.54 -13.14
C ILE A 490 27.12 -23.85 -11.68
N ASP A 491 28.14 -24.13 -10.85
CA ASP A 491 27.99 -24.35 -9.42
C ASP A 491 29.23 -23.82 -8.67
N ILE A 492 29.05 -22.72 -7.95
CA ILE A 492 30.13 -22.08 -7.19
C ILE A 492 30.54 -22.87 -5.94
N PHE A 493 29.73 -23.84 -5.50
CA PHE A 493 29.93 -24.58 -4.26
C PHE A 493 30.63 -25.93 -4.48
N ASP A 494 30.94 -26.30 -5.72
CA ASP A 494 31.56 -27.60 -6.06
C ASP A 494 32.78 -27.43 -6.96
N SER A 495 33.65 -26.47 -6.64
CA SER A 495 34.83 -26.18 -7.46
C SER A 495 35.76 -27.41 -7.61
N PRO A 496 36.22 -27.72 -8.83
CA PRO A 496 37.10 -28.87 -9.09
C PRO A 496 38.57 -28.60 -8.75
N TYR A 497 38.95 -27.37 -8.39
CA TYR A 497 40.35 -27.02 -8.16
C TYR A 497 40.87 -27.50 -6.80
N PRO A 498 42.13 -27.98 -6.72
CA PRO A 498 42.76 -28.33 -5.45
C PRO A 498 42.74 -27.18 -4.44
N GLY A 499 42.48 -27.51 -3.16
CA GLY A 499 42.41 -26.53 -2.07
C GLY A 499 41.06 -25.81 -1.92
N GLN A 500 40.11 -26.04 -2.83
CA GLN A 500 38.72 -25.59 -2.69
C GLN A 500 37.92 -26.58 -1.83
N GLN A 501 36.91 -26.09 -1.11
CA GLN A 501 36.09 -26.90 -0.21
C GLN A 501 34.66 -27.01 -0.74
N LYS A 502 34.16 -28.25 -0.88
CA LYS A 502 32.77 -28.51 -1.28
C LYS A 502 31.78 -27.91 -0.27
N GLY A 503 30.71 -27.30 -0.76
CA GLY A 503 29.73 -26.56 0.04
C GLY A 503 30.16 -25.14 0.40
N HIS A 504 31.35 -24.70 -0.04
CA HIS A 504 31.82 -23.33 0.12
C HIS A 504 32.01 -22.62 -1.22
N PRO A 505 31.86 -21.29 -1.27
CA PRO A 505 32.02 -20.54 -2.51
C PRO A 505 33.46 -20.63 -3.01
N CYS A 506 33.60 -20.90 -4.31
CA CYS A 506 34.90 -20.97 -4.97
C CYS A 506 35.66 -19.65 -4.84
N THR A 507 36.93 -19.74 -4.43
CA THR A 507 37.86 -18.61 -4.31
C THR A 507 39.03 -18.69 -5.29
N ALA A 508 38.99 -19.62 -6.25
CA ALA A 508 40.02 -19.85 -7.26
C ALA A 508 40.04 -18.72 -8.32
N TYR A 509 40.57 -17.56 -7.91
CA TYR A 509 40.67 -16.36 -8.74
C TYR A 509 41.57 -16.59 -9.96
N CYS A 510 41.15 -16.09 -11.12
CA CYS A 510 41.78 -16.30 -12.44
C CYS A 510 41.88 -17.76 -12.92
N MET A 511 41.17 -18.70 -12.26
CA MET A 511 41.15 -20.12 -12.64
C MET A 511 39.89 -20.51 -13.43
N CYS A 512 39.02 -19.56 -13.78
CA CYS A 512 37.80 -19.89 -14.52
C CYS A 512 37.99 -20.27 -16.01
N PRO A 513 39.01 -19.79 -16.75
CA PRO A 513 39.13 -20.10 -18.18
C PRO A 513 39.14 -21.60 -18.51
N SER A 514 39.95 -22.39 -17.81
CA SER A 514 40.06 -23.85 -18.02
C SER A 514 39.12 -24.67 -17.14
N CYS A 515 38.22 -24.01 -16.41
CA CYS A 515 37.33 -24.68 -15.49
C CYS A 515 36.16 -25.31 -16.26
N PRO A 516 35.85 -26.61 -16.09
CA PRO A 516 34.68 -27.22 -16.74
C PRO A 516 33.34 -26.63 -16.27
N MET A 517 33.34 -25.91 -15.14
CA MET A 517 32.17 -25.20 -14.61
C MET A 517 32.13 -23.71 -15.00
N GLY A 518 33.16 -23.21 -15.68
CA GLY A 518 33.28 -21.83 -16.12
C GLY A 518 32.59 -21.61 -17.47
N ALA A 519 31.85 -20.51 -17.60
CA ALA A 519 31.26 -20.08 -18.86
C ALA A 519 31.41 -18.57 -19.02
N ALA A 520 31.77 -18.08 -20.20
CA ALA A 520 31.81 -16.65 -20.51
C ALA A 520 30.74 -16.29 -21.56
N ASP A 521 30.14 -15.09 -21.44
CA ASP A 521 29.26 -14.54 -22.49
C ASP A 521 30.09 -13.76 -23.51
N VAL A 522 30.44 -14.42 -24.61
CA VAL A 522 31.27 -13.86 -25.69
C VAL A 522 30.53 -12.84 -26.57
N PHE A 523 29.23 -12.61 -26.33
CA PHE A 523 28.42 -11.62 -27.06
C PHE A 523 28.23 -10.31 -26.27
N ASP A 524 28.51 -10.33 -24.97
CA ASP A 524 28.45 -9.20 -24.07
C ASP A 524 29.80 -8.46 -24.02
N ASP A 525 29.79 -7.17 -24.32
CA ASP A 525 31.01 -6.38 -24.44
C ASP A 525 31.67 -6.09 -23.09
N VAL A 526 30.91 -6.02 -22.00
CA VAL A 526 31.47 -5.89 -20.64
C VAL A 526 32.18 -7.17 -20.22
N SER A 527 31.54 -8.32 -20.43
CA SER A 527 32.14 -9.63 -20.13
C SER A 527 33.43 -9.83 -20.92
N VAL A 528 33.43 -9.56 -22.22
CA VAL A 528 34.65 -9.63 -23.05
C VAL A 528 35.74 -8.67 -22.58
N ALA A 529 35.40 -7.45 -22.16
CA ALA A 529 36.38 -6.52 -21.61
C ALA A 529 37.05 -7.05 -20.34
N ARG A 530 36.33 -7.78 -19.49
CA ARG A 530 36.91 -8.48 -18.33
C ARG A 530 37.83 -9.62 -18.73
N LEU A 531 37.49 -10.40 -19.75
CA LEU A 531 38.38 -11.46 -20.25
C LEU A 531 39.74 -10.88 -20.71
N LEU A 532 39.72 -9.71 -21.36
CA LEU A 532 40.95 -9.00 -21.74
C LEU A 532 41.77 -8.55 -20.52
N GLN A 533 41.12 -8.05 -19.46
CA GLN A 533 41.82 -7.70 -18.21
C GLN A 533 42.43 -8.94 -17.54
N VAL A 534 41.72 -10.08 -17.53
CA VAL A 534 42.25 -11.33 -16.99
C VAL A 534 43.46 -11.80 -17.78
N GLU A 535 43.43 -11.75 -19.11
CA GLU A 535 44.61 -12.03 -19.94
C GLU A 535 45.78 -11.13 -19.56
N GLN A 536 45.54 -9.83 -19.46
CA GLN A 536 46.57 -8.85 -19.12
C GLN A 536 47.19 -9.15 -17.75
N LYS A 537 46.38 -9.42 -16.72
CA LYS A 537 46.89 -9.79 -15.38
C LYS A 537 47.65 -11.10 -15.37
N LEU A 538 47.26 -12.09 -16.17
CA LEU A 538 48.02 -13.34 -16.33
C LEU A 538 49.40 -13.08 -16.96
N ILE A 539 49.47 -12.20 -17.98
CA ILE A 539 50.74 -11.82 -18.61
C ILE A 539 51.64 -11.06 -17.63
N GLU A 540 51.08 -10.11 -16.88
CA GLU A 540 51.80 -9.32 -15.88
C GLU A 540 52.30 -10.16 -14.71
N CYS A 541 51.56 -11.22 -14.34
CA CYS A 541 51.92 -12.11 -13.25
C CYS A 541 53.04 -13.09 -13.62
N LYS A 542 53.15 -13.48 -14.90
CA LYS A 542 54.16 -14.43 -15.38
C LYS A 542 55.60 -14.14 -14.91
N PRO A 543 56.15 -12.92 -15.03
CA PRO A 543 57.54 -12.65 -14.63
C PRO A 543 57.78 -12.61 -13.11
N ILE A 544 56.73 -12.47 -12.30
CA ILE A 544 56.85 -12.30 -10.84
C ILE A 544 56.45 -13.55 -10.05
N MET A 545 55.76 -14.50 -10.69
CA MET A 545 55.31 -15.74 -10.06
C MET A 545 56.38 -16.82 -10.10
N HIS A 546 56.39 -17.68 -9.08
CA HIS A 546 57.22 -18.89 -9.07
C HIS A 546 56.92 -19.78 -10.28
N GLU A 547 57.96 -20.22 -11.00
CA GLU A 547 57.84 -20.88 -12.30
C GLU A 547 56.97 -22.15 -12.25
N GLU A 548 57.15 -23.00 -11.24
CA GLU A 548 56.37 -24.24 -11.09
C GLU A 548 54.87 -23.95 -10.96
N ARG A 549 54.50 -22.92 -10.18
CA ARG A 549 53.11 -22.52 -9.96
C ARG A 549 52.52 -21.88 -11.21
N TRP A 550 53.31 -21.08 -11.93
CA TRP A 550 52.91 -20.55 -13.22
C TRP A 550 52.59 -21.68 -14.20
N MET A 551 53.49 -22.66 -14.30
CA MET A 551 53.36 -23.78 -15.23
C MET A 551 52.19 -24.70 -14.90
N SER A 552 51.91 -24.96 -13.61
CA SER A 552 50.81 -25.83 -13.19
C SER A 552 49.45 -25.16 -13.24
N ASP A 553 49.35 -23.92 -12.75
CA ASP A 553 48.04 -23.34 -12.41
C ASP A 553 47.57 -22.34 -13.47
N TYR A 554 48.41 -21.39 -13.86
CA TYR A 554 48.00 -20.18 -14.60
C TYR A 554 48.33 -20.21 -16.10
N LYS A 555 49.41 -20.89 -16.51
CA LYS A 555 49.72 -21.10 -17.93
C LYS A 555 48.53 -21.74 -18.67
N PRO A 556 47.89 -22.81 -18.14
CA PRO A 556 46.71 -23.38 -18.80
C PRO A 556 45.55 -22.38 -18.93
N GLN A 557 45.38 -21.46 -17.98
CA GLN A 557 44.31 -20.45 -18.03
C GLN A 557 44.52 -19.45 -19.16
N LEU A 558 45.77 -18.99 -19.33
CA LEU A 558 46.14 -18.07 -20.39
C LEU A 558 46.02 -18.74 -21.77
N GLU A 559 46.44 -20.00 -21.87
CA GLU A 559 46.31 -20.78 -23.10
C GLU A 559 44.83 -20.97 -23.47
N GLU A 560 43.99 -21.36 -22.51
CA GLU A 560 42.55 -21.57 -22.74
C GLU A 560 41.81 -20.29 -23.15
N LEU A 561 42.13 -19.14 -22.54
CA LEU A 561 41.60 -17.83 -22.98
C LEU A 561 41.87 -17.60 -24.46
N ARG A 562 43.08 -17.92 -24.93
CA ARG A 562 43.52 -17.66 -26.29
C ARG A 562 43.04 -18.69 -27.30
N SER A 563 43.04 -19.97 -26.94
CA SER A 563 42.67 -21.05 -27.85
C SER A 563 41.17 -21.29 -27.94
N THR A 564 40.42 -21.00 -26.88
CA THR A 564 39.01 -21.34 -26.78
C THR A 564 38.12 -20.10 -26.73
N TRP A 565 38.38 -19.19 -25.79
CA TRP A 565 37.44 -18.09 -25.54
C TRP A 565 37.54 -16.96 -26.57
N PHE A 566 38.74 -16.44 -26.85
CA PHE A 566 38.92 -15.35 -27.80
C PHE A 566 38.50 -15.64 -29.25
N PRO A 567 38.73 -16.86 -29.80
CA PRO A 567 38.28 -17.18 -31.16
C PRO A 567 36.76 -17.13 -31.35
N LEU A 568 35.98 -17.24 -30.27
CA LEU A 568 34.51 -17.16 -30.31
C LEU A 568 33.98 -15.72 -30.36
N ILE A 569 34.84 -14.73 -30.08
CA ILE A 569 34.44 -13.33 -29.97
C ILE A 569 34.38 -12.69 -31.35
N ARG A 570 33.23 -12.11 -31.69
CA ARG A 570 33.07 -11.34 -32.93
C ARG A 570 33.88 -10.05 -32.88
N ALA A 571 34.53 -9.68 -33.99
CA ALA A 571 35.31 -8.45 -34.09
C ALA A 571 34.55 -7.17 -33.68
N SER A 572 33.23 -7.11 -33.94
CA SER A 572 32.39 -5.99 -33.53
C SER A 572 32.18 -5.91 -32.02
N VAL A 573 32.12 -7.04 -31.32
CA VAL A 573 32.04 -7.11 -29.85
C VAL A 573 33.39 -6.73 -29.25
N LEU A 574 34.48 -7.29 -29.77
CA LEU A 574 35.84 -6.98 -29.32
C LEU A 574 36.14 -5.48 -29.40
N LYS A 575 35.78 -4.83 -30.51
CA LYS A 575 35.96 -3.37 -30.67
C LYS A 575 35.18 -2.57 -29.63
N ARG A 576 33.97 -2.99 -29.27
CA ARG A 576 33.17 -2.33 -28.21
C ARG A 576 33.77 -2.59 -26.84
N ALA A 577 34.19 -3.82 -26.56
CA ALA A 577 34.84 -4.21 -25.32
C ALA A 577 36.12 -3.41 -25.03
N GLN A 578 36.97 -3.21 -26.05
CA GLN A 578 38.18 -2.38 -25.94
C GLN A 578 37.88 -0.90 -25.66
N ALA A 579 36.68 -0.42 -25.98
CA ALA A 579 36.24 0.94 -25.68
C ALA A 579 35.60 1.06 -24.29
N GLN A 580 35.40 -0.04 -23.56
CA GLN A 580 34.84 -0.02 -22.21
C GLN A 580 35.86 0.55 -21.22
N SER A 581 35.40 1.47 -20.37
CA SER A 581 36.18 1.96 -19.23
C SER A 581 35.70 1.25 -17.97
N LEU A 582 36.42 0.18 -17.60
CA LEU A 582 36.12 -0.63 -16.42
C LEU A 582 37.17 -0.39 -15.31
N PRO A 583 36.78 -0.49 -14.03
CA PRO A 583 37.75 -0.54 -12.93
C PRO A 583 38.75 -1.68 -13.15
N ASP A 584 39.99 -1.51 -12.69
CA ASP A 584 40.98 -2.59 -12.73
C ASP A 584 40.56 -3.77 -11.84
N ILE A 585 41.05 -4.96 -12.16
CA ILE A 585 40.83 -6.17 -11.37
C ILE A 585 42.03 -6.42 -10.42
N PRO A 586 41.85 -7.12 -9.29
CA PRO A 586 42.96 -7.41 -8.38
C PRO A 586 44.12 -8.17 -9.06
N ASP A 587 45.34 -7.90 -8.61
CA ASP A 587 46.53 -8.63 -9.06
C ASP A 587 46.46 -10.10 -8.62
N ILE A 588 47.10 -10.99 -9.37
CA ILE A 588 47.09 -12.44 -9.09
C ILE A 588 47.99 -12.79 -7.90
N GLU A 589 49.15 -12.14 -7.77
CA GLU A 589 50.06 -12.21 -6.61
C GLU A 589 49.84 -11.02 -5.68
#